data_AF-A0A0G0JQA0-F1
#
_entry.id   AF-A0A0G0JQA0-F1
#
_cell.length_a   1.000
_cell.length_b   1.000
_cell.length_c   1.000
_cell.angle_alpha   90.00
_cell.angle_beta   90.00
_cell.angle_gamma   90.00
#
_symmetry.space_group_name_H-M   'P 1'
#
loop_
_entity.id
_entity.type
_entity.pdbx_description
1 polymer ?
#
loop_
_entity_poly.entity_id
_entity_poly.type
_entity_poly.pdbx_seq_one_letter_code
_entity_poly.pdbx_strand_id
1 'polypeptide(L)'
;MNKENNSNKKIGMGISESKSELGSFIRERRIELGYRQAELAKKLKILQSAVSSIELGGRSLVYYHGFNWRNMAEALQCNIKEIEKRLPKIEIQLPQTDLGWFIQNRRKELKMTIKEFARKMNIPTYRANYLEKRKHETRKYETLRKIADALSVDVSELSNFTLKCRRECTNDLGRMIREQRKNLCISGIEFAAKLGVKRQYVNQIEGGDIKMSKSEAMLKKIADVLKLDFDELMASRPGNENQEEK
;
A
#
# COMPACT_ATOMS: atom_id res chain seq x y z
N MET A 1 0.00 32.10 -51.63
CA MET A 1 0.46 30.83 -51.03
C MET A 1 -0.70 30.21 -50.28
N ASN A 2 -1.27 29.15 -50.85
CA ASN A 2 -2.57 28.58 -50.53
C ASN A 2 -2.66 28.02 -49.10
N LYS A 3 -3.63 28.53 -48.32
CA LYS A 3 -4.15 27.88 -47.10
C LYS A 3 -5.65 27.60 -47.23
N GLU A 4 -6.06 27.09 -48.37
CA GLU A 4 -7.36 26.43 -48.54
C GLU A 4 -7.05 24.96 -48.82
N ASN A 5 -7.26 24.10 -47.81
CA ASN A 5 -7.56 22.66 -47.93
C ASN A 5 -7.33 21.92 -46.59
N ASN A 6 -8.11 22.25 -45.58
CA ASN A 6 -8.30 21.31 -44.45
C ASN A 6 -9.72 21.32 -43.87
N SER A 7 -10.71 21.85 -44.61
CA SER A 7 -12.10 21.96 -44.14
C SER A 7 -12.95 20.72 -44.45
N ASN A 8 -12.50 19.80 -45.32
CA ASN A 8 -13.36 18.73 -45.85
C ASN A 8 -13.11 17.30 -45.30
N LYS A 9 -12.36 17.15 -44.20
CA LYS A 9 -12.41 15.88 -43.45
C LYS A 9 -13.75 15.83 -42.70
N LYS A 10 -14.66 14.97 -43.19
CA LYS A 10 -15.91 14.58 -42.51
C LYS A 10 -15.64 14.34 -41.02
N ILE A 11 -16.39 15.02 -40.16
CA ILE A 11 -16.36 14.82 -38.71
C ILE A 11 -16.71 13.35 -38.48
N GLY A 12 -15.84 12.59 -37.80
CA GLY A 12 -16.08 11.15 -37.57
C GLY A 12 -15.12 10.18 -38.25
N MET A 13 -14.31 10.59 -39.23
CA MET A 13 -13.49 9.64 -40.00
C MET A 13 -12.20 9.20 -39.28
N GLY A 14 -11.95 7.88 -39.28
CA GLY A 14 -10.72 7.27 -38.73
C GLY A 14 -10.68 7.19 -37.19
N ILE A 15 -11.84 7.17 -36.54
CA ILE A 15 -11.93 7.21 -35.07
C ILE A 15 -11.83 5.79 -34.49
N SER A 16 -10.90 5.59 -33.55
CA SER A 16 -10.80 4.36 -32.76
C SER A 16 -12.00 4.17 -31.83
N GLU A 17 -12.49 2.95 -31.68
CA GLU A 17 -13.59 2.62 -30.77
C GLU A 17 -13.32 3.09 -29.34
N SER A 18 -14.37 3.56 -28.66
CA SER A 18 -14.31 3.94 -27.24
C SER A 18 -14.30 2.68 -26.38
N LYS A 19 -13.50 2.69 -25.31
CA LYS A 19 -13.47 1.61 -24.30
C LYS A 19 -14.52 1.79 -23.19
N SER A 20 -15.38 2.80 -23.30
CA SER A 20 -16.38 3.13 -22.27
C SER A 20 -17.68 3.65 -22.88
N GLU A 21 -18.80 3.33 -22.23
CA GLU A 21 -20.13 3.82 -22.60
C GLU A 21 -20.19 5.36 -22.57
N LEU A 22 -19.60 5.99 -21.53
CA LEU A 22 -19.47 7.44 -21.43
C LEU A 22 -18.74 8.05 -22.62
N GLY A 23 -17.59 7.46 -23.00
CA GLY A 23 -16.77 7.95 -24.10
C GLY A 23 -17.49 7.85 -25.45
N SER A 24 -18.25 6.77 -25.66
CA SER A 24 -19.09 6.62 -26.86
C SER A 24 -20.20 7.67 -26.88
N PHE A 25 -20.93 7.82 -25.78
CA PHE A 25 -22.02 8.80 -25.65
C PHE A 25 -21.55 10.24 -25.90
N ILE A 26 -20.46 10.66 -25.27
CA ILE A 26 -19.90 12.01 -25.45
C ILE A 26 -19.48 12.24 -26.90
N ARG A 27 -18.88 11.22 -27.53
CA ARG A 27 -18.45 11.29 -28.93
C ARG A 27 -19.63 11.40 -29.88
N GLU A 28 -20.62 10.52 -29.75
CA GLU A 28 -21.84 10.54 -30.56
C GLU A 28 -22.51 11.90 -30.46
N ARG A 29 -22.73 12.38 -29.22
CA ARG A 29 -23.37 13.66 -29.00
C ARG A 29 -22.58 14.84 -29.56
N ARG A 30 -21.25 14.79 -29.46
CA ARG A 30 -20.36 15.80 -30.07
C ARG A 30 -20.51 15.82 -31.60
N ILE A 31 -20.55 14.65 -32.24
CA ILE A 31 -20.67 14.52 -33.69
C ILE A 31 -22.06 15.00 -34.16
N GLU A 32 -23.13 14.65 -33.44
CA GLU A 32 -24.50 15.13 -33.70
C GLU A 32 -24.60 16.66 -33.69
N LEU A 33 -23.90 17.30 -32.76
CA LEU A 33 -23.84 18.77 -32.66
C LEU A 33 -22.87 19.41 -33.67
N GLY A 34 -22.23 18.60 -34.53
CA GLY A 34 -21.30 19.08 -35.54
C GLY A 34 -19.97 19.60 -34.98
N TYR A 35 -19.63 19.28 -33.74
CA TYR A 35 -18.41 19.77 -33.11
C TYR A 35 -17.19 18.89 -33.43
N ARG A 36 -16.05 19.51 -33.69
CA ARG A 36 -14.73 18.89 -33.59
C ARG A 36 -14.30 18.80 -32.12
N GLN A 37 -13.41 17.87 -31.79
CA GLN A 37 -12.88 17.76 -30.42
C GLN A 37 -12.26 19.07 -29.92
N ALA A 38 -11.57 19.81 -30.80
CA ALA A 38 -10.99 21.11 -30.46
C ALA A 38 -12.04 22.18 -30.13
N GLU A 39 -13.23 22.11 -30.72
CA GLU A 39 -14.32 23.06 -30.48
C GLU A 39 -15.01 22.76 -29.15
N LEU A 40 -15.26 21.47 -28.87
CA LEU A 40 -15.74 21.03 -27.55
C LEU A 40 -14.74 21.39 -26.45
N ALA A 41 -13.44 21.18 -26.70
CA ALA A 41 -12.37 21.53 -25.76
C ALA A 41 -12.34 23.03 -25.45
N LYS A 42 -12.50 23.89 -26.47
CA LYS A 42 -12.62 25.35 -26.29
C LYS A 42 -13.83 25.73 -25.43
N LYS A 43 -15.00 25.14 -25.67
CA LYS A 43 -16.21 25.37 -24.85
C LYS A 43 -15.99 24.99 -23.38
N LEU A 44 -15.27 23.89 -23.14
CA LEU A 44 -14.99 23.38 -21.80
C LEU A 44 -13.76 24.01 -21.13
N LYS A 45 -13.00 24.84 -21.84
CA LYS A 45 -11.72 25.40 -21.39
C LYS A 45 -10.72 24.32 -20.94
N ILE A 46 -10.66 23.21 -21.69
CA ILE A 46 -9.72 22.10 -21.47
C ILE A 46 -8.89 21.84 -22.73
N LEU A 47 -7.87 20.98 -22.62
CA LEU A 47 -7.07 20.55 -23.76
C LEU A 47 -7.87 19.61 -24.68
N GLN A 48 -7.65 19.69 -26.00
CA GLN A 48 -8.26 18.75 -26.95
C GLN A 48 -7.87 17.30 -26.68
N SER A 49 -6.64 17.05 -26.20
CA SER A 49 -6.20 15.74 -25.75
C SER A 49 -7.03 15.19 -24.58
N ALA A 50 -7.57 16.07 -23.74
CA ALA A 50 -8.46 15.67 -22.65
C ALA A 50 -9.81 15.17 -23.19
N VAL A 51 -10.40 15.89 -24.15
CA VAL A 51 -11.62 15.44 -24.84
C VAL A 51 -11.38 14.10 -25.54
N SER A 52 -10.28 13.96 -26.28
CA SER A 52 -9.91 12.70 -26.92
C SER A 52 -9.74 11.57 -25.91
N SER A 53 -9.08 11.82 -24.78
CA SER A 53 -8.95 10.83 -23.70
C SER A 53 -10.32 10.41 -23.17
N ILE A 54 -11.22 11.34 -22.88
CA ILE A 54 -12.58 11.03 -22.41
C ILE A 54 -13.33 10.16 -23.44
N GLU A 55 -13.32 10.57 -24.71
CA GLU A 55 -13.97 9.84 -25.80
C GLU A 55 -13.40 8.45 -26.07
N LEU A 56 -12.14 8.19 -25.69
CA LEU A 56 -11.51 6.87 -25.79
C LEU A 56 -11.76 6.00 -24.54
N GLY A 57 -12.38 6.55 -23.49
CA GLY A 57 -12.54 5.88 -22.19
C GLY A 57 -11.30 5.96 -21.30
N GLY A 58 -10.47 6.97 -21.48
CA GLY A 58 -9.30 7.26 -20.67
C GLY A 58 -9.69 7.62 -19.24
N ARG A 59 -9.27 6.76 -18.30
CA ARG A 59 -9.61 6.83 -16.87
C ARG A 59 -9.13 8.11 -16.17
N SER A 60 -8.04 8.71 -16.64
CA SER A 60 -7.36 9.82 -15.94
C SER A 60 -8.23 11.04 -15.67
N LEU A 61 -9.05 11.46 -16.64
CA LEU A 61 -9.87 12.66 -16.53
C LEU A 61 -11.21 12.39 -15.87
N VAL A 62 -11.73 11.17 -16.06
CA VAL A 62 -13.00 10.78 -15.47
C VAL A 62 -12.91 10.69 -13.94
N TYR A 63 -11.74 10.32 -13.42
CA TYR A 63 -11.46 10.27 -11.98
C TYR A 63 -10.77 11.54 -11.44
N TYR A 64 -10.56 12.57 -12.26
CA TYR A 64 -10.02 13.82 -11.76
C TYR A 64 -11.13 14.55 -11.00
N HIS A 65 -11.00 14.63 -9.67
CA HIS A 65 -11.99 15.22 -8.75
C HIS A 65 -12.36 16.70 -9.02
N GLY A 66 -11.77 17.34 -10.03
CA GLY A 66 -12.10 18.70 -10.46
C GLY A 66 -12.77 18.80 -11.84
N PHE A 67 -13.01 17.69 -12.55
CA PHE A 67 -13.68 17.77 -13.85
C PHE A 67 -15.18 18.08 -13.67
N ASN A 68 -15.63 19.20 -14.22
CA ASN A 68 -17.01 19.65 -14.06
C ASN A 68 -17.93 19.04 -15.13
N TRP A 69 -18.64 17.97 -14.75
CA TRP A 69 -19.60 17.29 -15.62
C TRP A 69 -20.84 18.14 -15.97
N ARG A 70 -21.16 19.18 -15.19
CA ARG A 70 -22.23 20.13 -15.56
C ARG A 70 -21.86 20.90 -16.82
N ASN A 71 -20.63 21.42 -16.87
CA ASN A 71 -20.15 22.14 -18.05
C ASN A 71 -20.10 21.23 -19.29
N MET A 72 -19.80 19.94 -19.10
CA MET A 72 -19.89 18.94 -20.18
C MET A 72 -21.33 18.77 -20.68
N ALA A 73 -22.28 18.61 -19.75
CA ALA A 73 -23.70 18.48 -20.09
C ALA A 73 -24.23 19.71 -20.85
N GLU A 74 -23.87 20.91 -20.39
CA GLU A 74 -24.22 22.17 -21.03
C GLU A 74 -23.61 22.29 -22.44
N ALA A 75 -22.31 21.98 -22.59
CA ALA A 75 -21.64 22.04 -23.89
C ALA A 75 -22.20 21.04 -24.90
N LEU A 76 -22.65 19.86 -24.42
CA LEU A 76 -23.26 18.80 -25.22
C LEU A 76 -24.79 18.89 -25.31
N GLN A 77 -25.39 19.95 -24.76
CA GLN A 77 -26.84 20.18 -24.75
C GLN A 77 -27.61 18.90 -24.36
N CYS A 78 -27.20 18.27 -23.26
CA CYS A 78 -27.80 17.05 -22.74
C CYS A 78 -28.05 17.14 -21.24
N ASN A 79 -28.90 16.25 -20.73
CA ASN A 79 -29.19 16.19 -19.30
C ASN A 79 -27.98 15.63 -18.54
N ILE A 80 -27.57 16.29 -17.45
CA ILE A 80 -26.48 15.80 -16.59
C ILE A 80 -26.71 14.36 -16.11
N LYS A 81 -27.97 13.96 -15.88
CA LYS A 81 -28.31 12.60 -15.44
C LYS A 81 -27.91 11.53 -16.46
N GLU A 82 -27.91 11.87 -17.76
CA GLU A 82 -27.45 10.95 -18.82
C GLU A 82 -25.94 10.72 -18.73
N ILE A 83 -25.16 11.76 -18.40
CA ILE A 83 -23.73 11.65 -18.15
C ILE A 83 -23.48 10.86 -16.86
N GLU A 84 -24.17 11.21 -15.77
CA GLU A 84 -24.01 10.57 -14.46
C GLU A 84 -24.30 9.07 -14.49
N LYS A 85 -25.33 8.63 -15.22
CA LYS A 85 -25.67 7.22 -15.40
C LYS A 85 -24.52 6.42 -16.03
N ARG A 86 -23.74 7.07 -16.90
CA ARG A 86 -22.65 6.46 -17.67
C ARG A 86 -21.28 6.69 -17.04
N LEU A 87 -21.19 7.48 -15.97
CA LEU A 87 -19.95 7.62 -15.22
C LEU A 87 -19.50 6.24 -14.76
N PRO A 88 -18.22 5.88 -14.94
CA PRO A 88 -17.70 4.64 -14.43
C PRO A 88 -17.88 4.64 -12.91
N LYS A 89 -18.55 3.60 -12.40
CA LYS A 89 -18.68 3.40 -10.97
C LYS A 89 -17.28 3.19 -10.41
N ILE A 90 -16.85 4.08 -9.51
CA ILE A 90 -15.62 3.87 -8.76
C ILE A 90 -15.89 2.69 -7.83
N GLU A 91 -15.40 1.51 -8.18
CA GLU A 91 -15.35 0.42 -7.22
C GLU A 91 -14.44 0.86 -6.08
N ILE A 92 -15.03 1.05 -4.89
CA ILE A 92 -14.28 1.25 -3.67
C ILE A 92 -13.55 -0.06 -3.42
N GLN A 93 -12.28 -0.12 -3.80
CA GLN A 93 -11.46 -1.30 -3.55
C GLN A 93 -11.37 -1.52 -2.04
N LEU A 94 -12.02 -2.60 -1.58
CA LEU A 94 -11.94 -3.07 -0.21
C LEU A 94 -10.51 -3.57 0.07
N PRO A 95 -10.07 -3.54 1.34
CA PRO A 95 -8.83 -4.20 1.73
C PRO A 95 -8.84 -5.68 1.34
N GLN A 96 -7.71 -6.16 0.81
CA GLN A 96 -7.54 -7.56 0.36
C GLN A 96 -6.68 -8.38 1.33
N THR A 97 -6.19 -7.77 2.41
CA THR A 97 -5.28 -8.41 3.38
C THR A 97 -5.74 -8.08 4.78
N ASP A 98 -5.41 -8.94 5.74
CA ASP A 98 -5.73 -8.75 7.15
C ASP A 98 -5.07 -7.47 7.71
N LEU A 99 -3.82 -7.18 7.32
CA LEU A 99 -3.16 -5.91 7.65
C LEU A 99 -3.93 -4.72 7.10
N GLY A 100 -4.41 -4.81 5.85
CA GLY A 100 -5.18 -3.74 5.23
C GLY A 100 -6.51 -3.48 5.94
N TRP A 101 -7.18 -4.55 6.37
CA TRP A 101 -8.39 -4.49 7.20
C TRP A 101 -8.11 -3.89 8.57
N PHE A 102 -7.05 -4.33 9.24
CA PHE A 102 -6.61 -3.80 10.52
C PHE A 102 -6.37 -2.29 10.45
N ILE A 103 -5.57 -1.84 9.48
CA ILE A 103 -5.27 -0.41 9.28
C ILE A 103 -6.56 0.36 9.04
N GLN A 104 -7.43 -0.13 8.15
CA GLN A 104 -8.67 0.56 7.80
C GLN A 104 -9.61 0.68 9.00
N ASN A 105 -9.82 -0.41 9.74
CA ASN A 105 -10.74 -0.44 10.89
C ASN A 105 -10.22 0.49 12.00
N ARG A 106 -8.95 0.35 12.36
CA ARG A 106 -8.34 1.20 13.39
C ARG A 106 -8.36 2.68 13.00
N ARG A 107 -8.08 3.00 11.73
CA ARG A 107 -8.17 4.38 11.23
C ARG A 107 -9.60 4.93 11.34
N LYS A 108 -10.61 4.12 11.02
CA LYS A 108 -12.03 4.51 11.15
C LYS A 108 -12.44 4.71 12.61
N GLU A 109 -11.99 3.85 13.53
CA GLU A 109 -12.19 4.02 14.98
C GLU A 109 -11.62 5.36 15.46
N LEU A 110 -10.43 5.72 14.99
CA LEU A 110 -9.78 7.01 15.27
C LEU A 110 -10.35 8.19 14.47
N LYS A 111 -11.43 7.98 13.69
CA LYS A 111 -12.08 8.98 12.82
C LYS A 111 -11.10 9.71 11.89
N MET A 112 -10.06 9.02 11.45
CA MET A 112 -8.97 9.59 10.68
C MET A 112 -9.17 9.37 9.18
N THR A 113 -8.90 10.39 8.36
CA THR A 113 -8.91 10.26 6.90
C THR A 113 -7.65 9.57 6.39
N ILE A 114 -7.68 8.99 5.18
CA ILE A 114 -6.49 8.39 4.57
C ILE A 114 -5.34 9.40 4.37
N LYS A 115 -5.69 10.68 4.16
CA LYS A 115 -4.72 11.77 3.99
C LYS A 115 -4.03 12.12 5.31
N GLU A 116 -4.78 12.15 6.41
CA GLU A 116 -4.21 12.37 7.74
C GLU A 116 -3.34 11.20 8.20
N PHE A 117 -3.78 9.97 7.93
CA PHE A 117 -2.98 8.78 8.17
C PHE A 117 -1.65 8.82 7.40
N ALA A 118 -1.70 9.17 6.11
CA ALA A 118 -0.50 9.33 5.29
C ALA A 118 0.44 10.40 5.87
N ARG A 119 -0.11 11.53 6.34
CA ARG A 119 0.65 12.60 6.99
C ARG A 119 1.31 12.12 8.29
N LYS A 120 0.59 11.40 9.16
CA LYS A 120 1.15 10.82 10.39
C LYS A 120 2.29 9.83 10.10
N MET A 121 2.13 9.01 9.08
CA MET A 121 3.16 8.08 8.63
C MET A 121 4.33 8.75 7.88
N ASN A 122 4.24 10.04 7.58
CA ASN A 122 5.16 10.78 6.71
C ASN A 122 5.37 10.10 5.34
N ILE A 123 4.27 9.72 4.68
CA ILE A 123 4.26 9.11 3.34
C ILE A 123 3.24 9.79 2.42
N PRO A 124 3.40 9.69 1.08
CA PRO A 124 2.38 10.15 0.15
C PRO A 124 1.06 9.37 0.27
N THR A 125 -0.08 10.05 0.06
CA THR A 125 -1.44 9.46 0.17
C THR A 125 -1.65 8.24 -0.71
N TYR A 126 -1.00 8.16 -1.87
CA TYR A 126 -1.10 6.98 -2.74
C TYR A 126 -0.44 5.74 -2.11
N ARG A 127 0.65 5.91 -1.33
CA ARG A 127 1.29 4.82 -0.59
C ARG A 127 0.44 4.37 0.60
N ALA A 128 -0.20 5.31 1.29
CA ALA A 128 -1.17 4.97 2.34
C ALA A 128 -2.35 4.15 1.80
N ASN A 129 -2.93 4.55 0.65
CA ASN A 129 -3.94 3.74 -0.05
C ASN A 129 -3.41 2.35 -0.42
N TYR A 130 -2.14 2.27 -0.83
CA TYR A 130 -1.51 0.99 -1.16
C TYR A 130 -1.38 0.07 0.05
N LEU A 131 -1.12 0.61 1.25
CA LEU A 131 -1.06 -0.16 2.50
C LEU A 131 -2.41 -0.80 2.84
N GLU A 132 -3.53 -0.09 2.65
CA GLU A 132 -4.87 -0.65 2.91
C GLU A 132 -5.33 -1.64 1.83
N LYS A 133 -5.02 -1.39 0.55
CA LYS A 133 -5.76 -2.01 -0.57
C LYS A 133 -5.06 -3.16 -1.29
N ARG A 134 -3.73 -3.32 -1.16
CA ARG A 134 -2.97 -4.26 -2.02
C ARG A 134 -2.64 -5.59 -1.34
N LYS A 135 -2.40 -6.61 -2.18
CA LYS A 135 -2.20 -8.04 -1.89
C LYS A 135 -0.97 -8.43 -1.04
N HIS A 136 -0.21 -7.48 -0.49
CA HIS A 136 0.98 -7.83 0.28
C HIS A 136 0.65 -7.86 1.76
N GLU A 137 0.53 -9.08 2.27
CA GLU A 137 0.16 -9.39 3.65
C GLU A 137 1.27 -9.08 4.66
N THR A 138 2.53 -9.06 4.22
CA THR A 138 3.68 -8.79 5.08
C THR A 138 4.43 -7.50 4.72
N ARG A 139 5.05 -6.89 5.72
CA ARG A 139 5.81 -5.63 5.59
C ARG A 139 7.14 -5.68 6.32
N LYS A 140 8.02 -4.74 5.94
CA LYS A 140 9.26 -4.49 6.67
C LYS A 140 8.92 -3.96 8.06
N TYR A 141 9.72 -4.38 9.05
CA TYR A 141 9.62 -3.95 10.44
C TYR A 141 9.52 -2.43 10.62
N GLU A 142 10.32 -1.65 9.90
CA GLU A 142 10.28 -0.18 9.94
C GLU A 142 8.91 0.38 9.50
N THR A 143 8.29 -0.23 8.48
CA THR A 143 6.96 0.19 8.01
C THR A 143 5.90 -0.13 9.05
N LEU A 144 5.98 -1.28 9.72
CA LEU A 144 5.04 -1.66 10.77
C LEU A 144 5.13 -0.73 11.98
N ARG A 145 6.34 -0.32 12.39
CA ARG A 145 6.50 0.69 13.45
C ARG A 145 5.84 2.01 13.09
N LYS A 146 6.05 2.51 11.87
CA LYS A 146 5.37 3.73 11.38
C LYS A 146 3.84 3.58 11.36
N ILE A 147 3.32 2.38 11.08
CA ILE A 147 1.88 2.08 11.14
C ILE A 147 1.41 2.12 12.60
N ALA A 148 2.13 1.45 13.51
CA ALA A 148 1.83 1.43 14.93
C ALA A 148 1.78 2.84 15.53
N ASP A 149 2.81 3.65 15.26
CA ASP A 149 2.90 5.04 15.71
C ASP A 149 1.74 5.90 15.17
N ALA A 150 1.41 5.74 13.87
CA ALA A 150 0.36 6.52 13.24
C ALA A 150 -1.05 6.15 13.74
N LEU A 151 -1.28 4.86 14.05
CA LEU A 151 -2.54 4.31 14.53
C LEU A 151 -2.64 4.21 16.05
N SER A 152 -1.59 4.61 16.78
CA SER A 152 -1.53 4.55 18.24
C SER A 152 -1.93 3.16 18.76
N VAL A 153 -1.33 2.13 18.18
CA VAL A 153 -1.47 0.72 18.60
C VAL A 153 -0.12 0.20 19.06
N ASP A 154 -0.13 -0.84 19.88
CA ASP A 154 1.12 -1.47 20.28
C ASP A 154 1.76 -2.20 19.10
N VAL A 155 3.09 -2.19 19.06
CA VAL A 155 3.87 -2.79 17.97
C VAL A 155 3.72 -4.31 17.94
N SER A 156 3.42 -4.94 19.09
CA SER A 156 3.21 -6.39 19.21
C SER A 156 1.98 -6.88 18.45
N GLU A 157 0.94 -6.06 18.31
CA GLU A 157 -0.27 -6.38 17.53
C GLU A 157 0.05 -6.56 16.04
N LEU A 158 1.16 -5.97 15.56
CA LEU A 158 1.58 -6.03 14.17
C LEU A 158 2.62 -7.13 13.88
N SER A 159 3.03 -7.89 14.89
CA SER A 159 4.09 -8.91 14.78
C SER A 159 3.80 -9.99 13.74
N ASN A 160 2.53 -10.35 13.57
CA ASN A 160 2.04 -11.33 12.59
C ASN A 160 2.19 -10.88 11.14
N PHE A 161 2.25 -9.56 10.90
CA PHE A 161 2.41 -8.99 9.56
C PHE A 161 3.88 -8.76 9.19
N THR A 162 4.82 -9.28 9.98
CA THR A 162 6.26 -9.18 9.70
C THR A 162 6.70 -10.19 8.64
N LEU A 163 7.87 -9.95 8.04
CA LEU A 163 8.45 -10.90 7.07
C LEU A 163 8.74 -12.25 7.74
N LYS A 164 8.25 -13.34 7.12
CA LYS A 164 8.52 -14.71 7.58
C LYS A 164 10.02 -15.00 7.56
N CYS A 165 10.52 -15.59 8.64
CA CYS A 165 11.89 -16.12 8.70
C CYS A 165 11.89 -17.49 8.01
N ARG A 166 12.82 -17.72 7.08
CA ARG A 166 12.91 -18.98 6.32
C ARG A 166 13.55 -20.13 7.12
N ARG A 167 14.32 -19.79 8.15
CA ARG A 167 15.04 -20.77 8.97
C ARG A 167 14.20 -21.09 10.19
N GLU A 168 13.96 -22.36 10.44
CA GLU A 168 13.25 -22.82 11.63
C GLU A 168 14.11 -22.63 12.90
N CYS A 169 13.44 -22.49 14.05
CA CYS A 169 14.11 -22.54 15.34
C CYS A 169 14.25 -24.01 15.72
N THR A 170 15.46 -24.48 16.01
CA THR A 170 15.69 -25.85 16.47
C THR A 170 15.52 -25.99 17.99
N ASN A 171 15.57 -24.89 18.74
CA ASN A 171 15.46 -24.85 20.19
C ASN A 171 14.47 -23.80 20.69
N ASP A 172 13.99 -23.97 21.92
CA ASP A 172 12.98 -23.09 22.52
C ASP A 172 13.54 -21.73 22.89
N LEU A 173 14.79 -21.65 23.36
CA LEU A 173 15.49 -20.38 23.56
C LEU A 173 15.50 -19.52 22.29
N GLY A 174 15.89 -20.10 21.15
CA GLY A 174 15.95 -19.39 19.88
C GLY A 174 14.56 -19.00 19.36
N ARG A 175 13.55 -19.83 19.64
CA ARG A 175 12.13 -19.53 19.37
C ARG A 175 11.67 -18.32 20.18
N MET A 176 11.86 -18.34 21.49
CA MET A 176 11.45 -17.28 22.40
C MET A 176 12.11 -15.94 22.08
N ILE A 177 13.43 -15.93 21.85
CA ILE A 177 14.18 -14.74 21.43
C ILE A 177 13.61 -14.18 20.13
N ARG A 178 13.33 -15.05 19.15
CA ARG A 178 12.82 -14.64 17.84
C ARG A 178 11.41 -14.09 17.92
N GLU A 179 10.53 -14.74 18.69
CA GLU A 179 9.15 -14.30 18.91
C GLU A 179 9.13 -12.93 19.57
N GLN A 180 9.88 -12.76 20.66
CA GLN A 180 9.92 -11.47 21.33
C GLN A 180 10.53 -10.38 20.47
N ARG A 181 11.57 -10.70 19.68
CA ARG A 181 12.12 -9.74 18.71
C ARG A 181 11.06 -9.32 17.68
N LYS A 182 10.21 -10.24 17.22
CA LYS A 182 9.10 -9.93 16.31
C LYS A 182 8.00 -9.11 16.99
N ASN A 183 7.69 -9.39 18.25
CA ASN A 183 6.74 -8.61 19.05
C ASN A 183 7.18 -7.16 19.19
N LEU A 184 8.48 -6.93 19.38
CA LEU A 184 9.06 -5.59 19.38
C LEU A 184 9.26 -4.99 17.98
N CYS A 185 8.86 -5.73 16.93
CA CYS A 185 9.16 -5.46 15.53
C CYS A 185 10.61 -5.01 15.29
N ILE A 186 11.60 -5.68 15.87
CA ILE A 186 13.02 -5.37 15.65
C ILE A 186 13.57 -6.30 14.55
N SER A 187 14.29 -5.75 13.58
CA SER A 187 14.93 -6.58 12.55
C SER A 187 16.15 -7.34 13.13
N GLY A 188 16.52 -8.48 12.56
CA GLY A 188 17.73 -9.19 13.00
C GLY A 188 19.03 -8.37 12.84
N ILE A 189 19.06 -7.41 11.91
CA ILE A 189 20.19 -6.46 11.75
C ILE A 189 20.21 -5.46 12.90
N GLU A 190 19.05 -4.87 13.20
CA GLU A 190 18.91 -3.89 14.28
C GLU A 190 19.16 -4.53 15.65
N PHE A 191 18.68 -5.76 15.85
CA PHE A 191 18.95 -6.52 17.06
C PHE A 191 20.45 -6.83 17.21
N ALA A 192 21.12 -7.26 16.13
CA ALA A 192 22.56 -7.48 16.14
C ALA A 192 23.34 -6.20 16.47
N ALA A 193 22.92 -5.06 15.92
CA ALA A 193 23.53 -3.76 16.23
C ALA A 193 23.37 -3.38 17.72
N LYS A 194 22.18 -3.58 18.31
CA LYS A 194 21.94 -3.35 19.75
C LYS A 194 22.80 -4.25 20.64
N LEU A 195 23.07 -5.48 20.21
CA LEU A 195 23.94 -6.41 20.92
C LEU A 195 25.44 -6.18 20.67
N GLY A 196 25.81 -5.34 19.69
CA GLY A 196 27.20 -5.14 19.28
C GLY A 196 27.81 -6.35 18.54
N VAL A 197 26.98 -7.15 17.86
CA VAL A 197 27.41 -8.38 17.16
C VAL A 197 27.04 -8.35 15.68
N LYS A 198 27.56 -9.30 14.90
CA LYS A 198 27.19 -9.46 13.48
C LYS A 198 25.81 -10.10 13.35
N ARG A 199 25.05 -9.75 12.30
CA ARG A 199 23.74 -10.36 11.97
C ARG A 199 23.79 -11.90 11.91
N GLN A 200 24.88 -12.46 11.39
CA GLN A 200 25.07 -13.91 11.30
C GLN A 200 25.02 -14.56 12.69
N TYR A 201 25.57 -13.89 13.70
CA TYR A 201 25.53 -14.35 15.08
C TYR A 201 24.08 -14.47 15.59
N VAL A 202 23.27 -13.44 15.41
CA VAL A 202 21.83 -13.47 15.74
C VAL A 202 21.10 -14.61 15.03
N ASN A 203 21.36 -14.82 13.73
CA ASN A 203 20.74 -15.92 12.98
C ASN A 203 21.08 -17.29 13.58
N GLN A 204 22.31 -17.46 14.08
CA GLN A 204 22.75 -18.69 14.70
C GLN A 204 22.18 -18.85 16.13
N ILE A 205 21.99 -17.77 16.89
CA ILE A 205 21.30 -17.79 18.20
C ILE A 205 19.87 -18.28 18.01
N GLU A 206 19.11 -17.58 17.17
CA GLU A 206 17.70 -17.90 16.96
C GLU A 206 17.51 -19.22 16.19
N GLY A 207 18.52 -19.66 15.44
CA GLY A 207 18.53 -20.94 14.74
C GLY A 207 19.01 -22.10 15.62
N GLY A 208 19.43 -21.84 16.87
CA GLY A 208 19.90 -22.83 17.83
C GLY A 208 21.28 -23.44 17.54
N ASP A 209 22.07 -22.84 16.65
CA ASP A 209 23.40 -23.34 16.27
C ASP A 209 24.51 -22.99 17.28
N ILE A 210 24.34 -21.93 18.07
CA ILE A 210 25.40 -21.50 19.00
C ILE A 210 25.20 -22.20 20.35
N LYS A 211 26.32 -22.65 20.92
CA LYS A 211 26.50 -22.96 22.36
C LYS A 211 26.36 -21.70 23.23
N MET A 212 25.37 -20.86 22.93
CA MET A 212 25.03 -19.60 23.60
C MET A 212 24.49 -19.87 25.00
N SER A 213 24.09 -21.12 25.21
CA SER A 213 23.91 -21.72 26.51
C SER A 213 24.98 -21.26 27.51
N LYS A 214 26.26 -21.10 27.12
CA LYS A 214 27.34 -20.85 28.09
C LYS A 214 27.62 -19.39 28.50
N SER A 215 27.12 -18.37 27.80
CA SER A 215 27.49 -16.97 28.11
C SER A 215 26.34 -16.20 28.77
N GLU A 216 26.32 -16.21 30.11
CA GLU A 216 25.34 -15.46 30.92
C GLU A 216 25.36 -13.96 30.63
N ALA A 217 26.55 -13.37 30.40
CA ALA A 217 26.69 -11.95 30.11
C ALA A 217 25.96 -11.54 28.82
N MET A 218 25.96 -12.39 27.80
CA MET A 218 25.24 -12.14 26.55
C MET A 218 23.74 -12.40 26.72
N LEU A 219 23.33 -13.39 27.52
CA LEU A 219 21.92 -13.63 27.85
C LEU A 219 21.31 -12.43 28.62
N LYS A 220 22.05 -11.83 29.55
CA LYS A 220 21.63 -10.58 30.22
C LYS A 220 21.41 -9.45 29.22
N LYS A 221 22.33 -9.25 28.28
CA LYS A 221 22.15 -8.24 27.21
C LYS A 221 20.94 -8.53 26.32
N ILE A 222 20.65 -9.80 26.04
CA ILE A 222 19.47 -10.21 25.27
C ILE A 222 18.19 -9.91 26.06
N ALA A 223 18.14 -10.27 27.34
CA ALA A 223 17.05 -9.94 28.26
C ALA A 223 16.79 -8.43 28.28
N ASP A 224 17.83 -7.62 28.47
CA ASP A 224 17.72 -6.15 28.52
C ASP A 224 17.16 -5.57 27.21
N VAL A 225 17.68 -6.02 26.06
CA VAL A 225 17.27 -5.50 24.75
C VAL A 225 15.85 -5.93 24.36
N LEU A 226 15.47 -7.16 24.71
CA LEU A 226 14.16 -7.73 24.38
C LEU A 226 13.11 -7.54 25.49
N LYS A 227 13.49 -6.93 26.62
CA LYS A 227 12.66 -6.80 27.83
C LYS A 227 12.06 -8.14 28.25
N LEU A 228 12.89 -9.19 28.22
CA LEU A 228 12.53 -10.52 28.68
C LEU A 228 13.03 -10.72 30.10
N ASP A 229 12.34 -11.57 30.85
CA ASP A 229 12.85 -12.02 32.12
C ASP A 229 14.10 -12.90 31.92
N PHE A 230 15.13 -12.63 32.73
CA PHE A 230 16.41 -13.32 32.60
C PHE A 230 16.30 -14.78 33.05
N ASP A 231 15.49 -15.05 34.08
CA ASP A 231 15.35 -16.39 34.65
C ASP A 231 14.57 -17.31 33.68
N GLU A 232 13.53 -16.79 33.01
CA GLU A 232 12.84 -17.48 31.92
C GLU A 232 13.76 -17.84 30.74
N LEU A 233 14.66 -16.91 30.36
CA LEU A 233 15.67 -17.13 29.31
C LEU A 233 16.68 -18.21 29.72
N MET A 234 17.08 -18.23 30.98
CA MET A 234 17.99 -19.23 31.53
C MET A 234 17.35 -20.63 31.58
N ALA A 235 16.08 -20.72 31.97
CA ALA A 235 15.34 -21.99 32.01
C ALA A 235 15.14 -22.61 30.61
N SER A 236 14.99 -21.76 29.59
CA SER A 236 14.80 -22.19 28.19
C SER A 236 16.07 -22.70 27.49
N ARG A 237 17.19 -22.74 28.22
CA ARG A 237 18.49 -23.17 27.71
C ARG A 237 18.44 -24.66 27.33
N PRO A 238 18.91 -25.06 26.14
CA PRO A 238 19.05 -26.48 25.82
C PRO A 238 20.03 -27.11 26.81
N GLY A 239 19.56 -28.09 27.58
CA GLY A 239 20.35 -28.86 28.54
C GLY A 239 21.48 -29.62 27.85
N ASN A 240 22.63 -29.77 28.53
CA ASN A 240 23.69 -30.67 28.08
C ASN A 240 23.29 -32.13 28.38
N GLU A 241 22.28 -32.70 27.71
CA GLU A 241 21.89 -34.11 27.91
C GLU A 241 22.83 -35.12 27.21
N ASN A 242 24.10 -34.79 26.95
CA ASN A 242 25.03 -35.71 26.27
C ASN A 242 26.49 -35.60 26.78
N GLN A 243 26.72 -35.58 28.10
CA GLN A 243 28.07 -35.74 28.66
C GLN A 243 28.15 -36.63 29.93
N GLU A 244 27.18 -37.51 30.17
CA GLU A 244 27.28 -38.57 31.18
C GLU A 244 27.08 -39.94 30.52
N GLU A 245 28.00 -40.32 29.63
CA GLU A 245 28.23 -41.72 29.27
C GLU A 245 29.59 -41.79 28.56
N LYS A 246 30.66 -41.89 29.37
CA LYS A 246 31.94 -42.56 29.04
C LYS A 246 32.84 -42.62 30.27
#